data_AF-A0A1V1NWQ9-F1
#
_entry.id   AF-A0A1V1NWQ9-F1
#
_cell.length_a   1.000
_cell.length_b   1.000
_cell.length_c   1.000
_cell.angle_alpha   90.00
_cell.angle_beta   90.00
_cell.angle_gamma   90.00
#
_symmetry.space_group_name_H-M   'P 1'
#
loop_
_entity.id
_entity.type
_entity.pdbx_description
1 polymer ?
#
loop_
_entity_poly.entity_id
_entity_poly.type
_entity_poly.pdbx_seq_one_letter_code
_entity_poly.pdbx_strand_id
1 'polypeptide(L)'
;MKKENITVDKINHSWVQSEFNGKLIGRRKKYPSKIKSYLTKLQTTRNIADYRNKQISKNLASKSILIANEMIDLIIKELEK
;
A
#
# COMPACT_ATOMS: atom_id res chain seq x y z
N MET A 1 2.40 -34.12 6.16
CA MET A 1 2.34 -32.64 6.30
C MET A 1 2.11 -32.05 4.92
N LYS A 2 0.88 -31.62 4.60
CA LYS A 2 0.59 -30.94 3.34
C LYS A 2 1.08 -29.50 3.47
N LYS A 3 2.15 -29.15 2.75
CA LYS A 3 2.40 -27.75 2.42
C LYS A 3 1.18 -27.30 1.64
N GLU A 4 0.41 -26.38 2.20
CA GLU A 4 -0.64 -25.71 1.46
C GLU A 4 0.03 -25.08 0.23
N ASN A 5 -0.32 -25.60 -0.95
CA ASN A 5 0.01 -24.96 -2.20
C ASN A 5 -0.71 -23.62 -2.18
N ILE A 6 -0.01 -22.56 -1.76
CA ILE A 6 -0.43 -21.19 -2.02
C ILE A 6 -0.36 -21.03 -3.53
N THR A 7 -1.42 -21.42 -4.23
CA THR A 7 -1.74 -20.84 -5.52
C THR A 7 -1.84 -19.36 -5.23
N VAL A 8 -0.80 -18.59 -5.62
CA VAL A 8 -0.81 -17.13 -5.53
C VAL A 8 -1.80 -16.64 -6.57
N ASP A 9 -3.09 -16.86 -6.32
CA ASP A 9 -4.14 -16.07 -6.92
C ASP A 9 -3.72 -14.63 -6.66
N LYS A 10 -3.50 -13.87 -7.73
CA LYS A 10 -3.07 -12.47 -7.67
C LYS A 10 -3.98 -11.76 -6.67
N ILE A 11 -3.48 -11.51 -5.46
CA ILE A 11 -4.24 -10.78 -4.46
C ILE A 11 -4.59 -9.44 -5.09
N ASN A 12 -5.87 -9.20 -5.29
CA ASN A 12 -6.32 -8.02 -6.01
C ASN A 12 -5.99 -6.77 -5.19
N HIS A 13 -5.22 -5.86 -5.77
CA HIS A 13 -4.85 -4.59 -5.12
C HIS A 13 -6.08 -3.77 -4.67
N SER A 14 -7.18 -3.80 -5.43
CA SER A 14 -8.40 -3.07 -5.04
C SER A 14 -9.03 -3.66 -3.78
N TRP A 15 -9.02 -4.98 -3.65
CA TRP A 15 -9.52 -5.67 -2.46
C TRP A 15 -8.66 -5.32 -1.24
N VAL A 16 -7.32 -5.41 -1.36
CA VAL A 16 -6.40 -5.05 -0.26
C VAL A 16 -6.59 -3.61 0.20
N GLN A 17 -6.69 -2.66 -0.75
CA GLN A 17 -6.90 -1.25 -0.45
C GLN A 17 -8.23 -1.02 0.27
N SER A 18 -9.30 -1.67 -0.19
CA SER A 18 -10.63 -1.59 0.41
C SER A 18 -10.63 -2.15 1.84
N GLU A 19 -10.00 -3.30 2.03
CA GLU A 19 -9.91 -3.97 3.33
C GLU A 19 -9.06 -3.17 4.33
N PHE A 20 -7.92 -2.63 3.88
CA PHE A 20 -7.07 -1.78 4.71
C PHE A 20 -7.84 -0.54 5.18
N ASN A 21 -8.51 0.15 4.25
CA ASN A 21 -9.27 1.37 4.55
C ASN A 21 -10.52 1.09 5.40
N GLY A 22 -11.27 0.06 5.07
CA GLY A 22 -12.52 -0.28 5.74
C GLY A 22 -12.29 -0.87 7.14
N LYS A 23 -11.41 -1.87 7.25
CA LYS A 23 -11.18 -2.57 8.52
C LYS A 23 -10.21 -1.82 9.43
N LEU A 24 -9.02 -1.47 8.93
CA LEU A 24 -7.95 -0.98 9.80
C LEU A 24 -8.06 0.52 10.09
N ILE A 25 -8.46 1.34 9.12
CA ILE A 25 -8.69 2.78 9.34
C ILE A 25 -10.12 3.06 9.83
N GLY A 26 -11.13 2.49 9.16
CA GLY A 26 -12.53 2.77 9.49
C GLY A 26 -12.98 2.12 10.79
N ARG A 27 -13.13 0.79 10.77
CA ARG A 27 -13.75 0.03 11.88
C ARG A 27 -12.85 -0.03 13.12
N ARG A 28 -11.58 -0.41 12.94
CA ARG A 28 -10.64 -0.63 14.06
C ARG A 28 -9.87 0.62 14.47
N LYS A 29 -9.86 1.67 13.63
CA LYS A 29 -9.18 2.96 13.89
C LYS A 29 -7.71 2.80 14.30
N LYS A 30 -7.02 1.79 13.78
CA LYS A 30 -5.60 1.51 14.09
C LYS A 30 -4.66 2.51 13.43
N TYR A 31 -5.04 3.00 12.25
CA TYR A 31 -4.24 3.93 11.46
C TYR A 31 -4.97 5.26 11.21
N PRO A 32 -4.23 6.36 11.05
CA PRO A 32 -4.82 7.67 10.79
C PRO A 32 -5.47 7.75 9.41
N SER A 33 -6.51 8.57 9.27
CA SER A 33 -7.25 8.72 8.01
C SER A 33 -6.41 9.28 6.85
N LYS A 34 -5.34 10.03 7.13
CA LYS A 34 -4.46 10.62 6.11
C LYS A 34 -3.82 9.59 5.17
N ILE A 35 -3.59 8.36 5.66
CA ILE A 35 -2.91 7.32 4.87
C ILE A 35 -3.84 6.51 3.96
N LYS A 36 -5.17 6.78 3.98
CA LYS A 36 -6.15 6.05 3.15
C LYS A 36 -5.80 6.00 1.66
N SER A 37 -5.18 7.07 1.17
CA SER A 37 -4.83 7.23 -0.25
C SER A 37 -3.44 6.71 -0.61
N TYR A 38 -2.63 6.31 0.38
CA TYR A 38 -1.20 6.06 0.17
C TYR A 38 -0.99 4.86 -0.76
N LEU A 39 -1.64 3.73 -0.48
CA LEU A 39 -1.55 2.52 -1.32
C LEU A 39 -1.97 2.79 -2.78
N THR A 40 -3.08 3.49 -2.99
CA THR A 40 -3.57 3.79 -4.34
C THR A 40 -2.63 4.76 -5.09
N LYS A 41 -2.08 5.76 -4.40
CA LYS A 41 -1.08 6.68 -4.98
C LYS A 41 0.19 5.94 -5.38
N LEU A 42 0.74 5.10 -4.50
CA LEU A 42 1.95 4.32 -4.76
C LEU A 42 1.74 3.32 -5.90
N GLN A 43 0.60 2.62 -5.91
CA GLN A 43 0.26 1.72 -7.02
C GLN A 43 0.13 2.48 -8.34
N THR A 44 -0.47 3.68 -8.34
CA THR A 44 -0.60 4.50 -9.55
C THR A 44 0.78 4.90 -10.09
N THR A 45 1.67 5.39 -9.22
CA THR A 45 3.05 5.73 -9.61
C THR A 45 3.79 4.51 -10.16
N ARG A 46 3.68 3.36 -9.48
CA ARG A 46 4.25 2.09 -9.93
C ARG A 46 3.73 1.70 -11.31
N ASN A 47 2.41 1.75 -11.52
CA ASN A 47 1.80 1.37 -12.78
C ASN A 47 2.28 2.26 -13.95
N ILE A 48 2.53 3.55 -13.68
CA ILE A 48 3.11 4.44 -14.68
C ILE A 48 4.56 4.06 -14.97
N ALA A 49 5.37 3.85 -13.93
CA ALA A 49 6.79 3.56 -14.09
C ALA A 49 7.06 2.20 -14.75
N ASP A 50 6.32 1.16 -14.36
CA ASP A 50 6.58 -0.23 -14.76
C ASP A 50 5.90 -0.59 -16.09
N TYR A 51 4.70 -0.05 -16.35
CA TYR A 51 3.82 -0.55 -17.41
C TYR A 51 3.40 0.50 -18.43
N ARG A 52 3.83 1.76 -18.29
CA ARG A 52 3.62 2.77 -19.32
C ARG A 52 4.95 3.16 -19.92
N ASN A 53 4.95 3.50 -21.21
CA ASN A 53 6.08 4.12 -21.90
C ASN A 53 6.25 5.60 -21.47
N LYS A 54 6.24 5.86 -20.16
CA LYS A 54 6.35 7.20 -19.56
C LYS A 54 7.30 7.14 -18.37
N GLN A 55 8.28 8.03 -18.36
CA GLN A 55 9.12 8.22 -17.19
C GLN A 55 8.37 9.00 -16.10
N ILE A 56 8.63 8.67 -14.84
CA ILE A 56 8.18 9.46 -13.70
C ILE A 56 9.23 10.53 -13.35
N SER A 57 8.78 11.69 -12.88
CA SER A 57 9.71 12.74 -12.45
C SER A 57 10.41 12.37 -11.14
N LYS A 58 11.63 12.89 -10.94
CA LYS A 58 12.37 12.76 -9.68
C LYS A 58 11.52 13.18 -8.48
N ASN A 59 10.80 14.30 -8.60
CA ASN A 59 9.93 14.80 -7.54
C ASN A 59 8.81 13.82 -7.19
N LEU A 60 8.19 13.17 -8.19
CA LEU A 60 7.16 12.16 -7.96
C LEU A 60 7.73 10.89 -7.30
N ALA A 61 8.93 10.47 -7.73
CA ALA A 61 9.63 9.35 -7.12
C ALA A 61 9.98 9.63 -5.64
N SER A 62 10.57 10.79 -5.34
CA SER A 62 10.91 11.21 -3.98
C SER A 62 9.68 11.29 -3.07
N LYS A 63 8.57 11.87 -3.56
CA LYS A 63 7.30 11.89 -2.80
C LYS A 63 6.77 10.48 -2.54
N SER A 64 6.89 9.57 -3.50
CA SER A 64 6.45 8.19 -3.35
C SER A 64 7.26 7.46 -2.26
N ILE A 65 8.57 7.68 -2.20
CA ILE A 65 9.43 7.12 -1.13
C ILE A 65 9.01 7.66 0.24
N LEU A 66 8.81 8.97 0.37
CA LEU A 66 8.38 9.58 1.64
C LEU A 66 7.05 9.01 2.13
N ILE A 67 6.07 8.87 1.24
CA ILE A 67 4.76 8.30 1.52
C ILE A 67 4.88 6.82 1.95
N ALA A 68 5.74 6.05 1.26
CA ALA A 68 5.96 4.64 1.59
C ALA A 68 6.60 4.49 2.97
N ASN A 69 7.64 5.29 3.28
CA ASN A 69 8.30 5.29 4.59
C ASN A 69 7.32 5.65 5.71
N GLU A 70 6.54 6.72 5.56
CA GLU A 70 5.56 7.11 6.56
C GLU A 70 4.52 5.99 6.81
N MET A 71 4.09 5.29 5.75
CA MET A 71 3.17 4.16 5.89
C MET A 71 3.81 3.01 6.69
N ILE A 72 5.05 2.65 6.37
CA ILE A 72 5.78 1.57 7.04
C ILE A 72 6.01 1.93 8.51
N ASP A 73 6.44 3.15 8.81
CA ASP A 73 6.65 3.63 10.17
C ASP A 73 5.38 3.52 11.02
N LEU A 74 4.22 3.84 10.45
CA LEU A 74 2.94 3.69 11.14
C LEU A 74 2.58 2.23 11.39
N ILE A 75 2.86 1.33 10.43
CA ILE A 75 2.64 -0.11 10.57
C ILE A 75 3.54 -0.68 11.67
N ILE A 76 4.83 -0.36 11.65
CA ILE A 76 5.79 -0.79 12.68
C ILE A 76 5.31 -0.34 14.06
N LYS A 77 4.96 0.93 14.22
CA LYS A 77 4.41 1.48 15.48
C LYS A 77 3.13 0.80 15.96
N GLU A 78 2.34 0.22 15.07
CA GLU A 78 1.13 -0.54 15.47
C GLU A 78 1.44 -1.99 15.81
N LEU A 79 2.49 -2.58 15.22
CA LEU A 79 2.95 -3.95 15.50
C LEU A 79 3.78 -4.04 16.79
N GLU A 80 4.45 -2.96 17.20
CA GLU A 80 5.25 -2.87 18.42
C GLU A 80 4.43 -2.57 19.69
N LYS A 81 3.10 -2.39 19.56
CA LYS A 81 2.17 -2.23 20.68
C LYS A 81 1.70 -3.58 21.22
#